data_AF-A0A0E0J7M1-F1
#
_entry.id   AF-A0A0E0J7M1-F1
#
_cell.length_a   1.000
_cell.length_b   1.000
_cell.length_c   1.000
_cell.angle_alpha   90.00
_cell.angle_beta   90.00
_cell.angle_gamma   90.00
#
_symmetry.space_group_name_H-M   'P 1'
#
loop_
_entity.id
_entity.type
_entity.pdbx_description
1 polymer ?
#
loop_
_entity_poly.entity_id
_entity_poly.type
_entity_poly.pdbx_seq_one_letter_code
_entity_poly.pdbx_strand_id
1 'polypeptide(L)'
;MANPRGGGGGGARHHLPLRPRRLLRSPISRCAVLLAASAALLLVLSLRQEPNEQLWGSDGYGSHACVTPTSRYMAPKGSERYMTVRSNGGLNQMRTGICDMVAVARLVNATLVIPQLDKRSFWQDTSTFKDIFNEPRFIKALEGDVSIVNDLPQSLQSVPRARKHFTSWSGASYYEEVKQLWKDHKVVHIPKSDSRLANNGLPIDIQRLRCRCLYQALRFSDPIENLGKAWAFS
;
A
#
# COMPACT_ATOMS: atom_id res chain seq x y z
N MET A 1 -12.62 23.83 81.86
CA MET A 1 -11.94 25.06 82.32
C MET A 1 -12.19 26.16 81.31
N ALA A 2 -12.42 27.36 81.81
CA ALA A 2 -12.98 28.51 81.12
C ALA A 2 -11.98 29.27 80.23
N ASN A 3 -12.57 30.02 79.28
CA ASN A 3 -12.05 31.03 78.33
C ASN A 3 -11.35 32.21 79.06
N PRO A 4 -10.60 33.16 78.41
CA PRO A 4 -11.20 34.11 77.45
C PRO A 4 -10.31 34.72 76.33
N ARG A 5 -10.99 35.06 75.23
CA ARG A 5 -11.02 36.31 74.43
C ARG A 5 -9.77 37.23 74.29
N GLY A 6 -9.49 37.55 73.02
CA GLY A 6 -9.03 38.87 72.52
C GLY A 6 -8.78 38.75 71.00
N GLY A 7 -9.30 39.57 70.07
CA GLY A 7 -9.88 40.91 70.16
C GLY A 7 -8.93 41.95 69.52
N GLY A 8 -9.07 42.21 68.21
CA GLY A 8 -8.34 43.29 67.48
C GLY A 8 -7.82 42.77 66.14
N GLY A 9 -7.92 43.46 65.00
CA GLY A 9 -8.23 44.84 64.66
C GLY A 9 -7.82 44.98 63.18
N GLY A 10 -8.52 45.83 62.44
CA GLY A 10 -8.49 45.85 60.97
C GLY A 10 -7.13 46.20 60.34
N GLY A 11 -6.97 45.75 59.09
CA GLY A 11 -5.83 46.06 58.23
C GLY A 11 -6.09 45.55 56.83
N ALA A 12 -6.98 46.22 56.08
CA ALA A 12 -7.22 45.95 54.68
C ALA A 12 -5.93 46.22 53.88
N ARG A 13 -5.21 45.16 53.49
CA ARG A 13 -4.13 45.25 52.51
C ARG A 13 -4.74 45.16 51.12
N HIS A 14 -4.73 46.28 50.40
CA HIS A 14 -4.99 46.31 48.96
C HIS A 14 -4.00 45.37 48.24
N HIS A 15 -4.50 44.24 47.74
CA HIS A 15 -3.78 43.42 46.79
C HIS A 15 -3.71 44.15 45.46
N LEU A 16 -2.55 44.73 45.12
CA LEU A 16 -2.25 45.08 43.74
C LEU A 16 -2.21 43.79 42.91
N PRO A 17 -2.93 43.71 41.77
CA PRO A 17 -2.85 42.53 40.93
C PRO A 17 -1.46 42.47 40.27
N LEU A 18 -0.77 41.35 40.47
CA LEU A 18 0.42 41.01 39.68
C LEU A 18 -0.01 40.93 38.21
N ARG A 19 0.44 41.90 37.41
CA ARG A 19 0.29 41.84 35.95
C ARG A 19 0.92 40.55 35.44
N PRO A 20 0.22 39.73 34.62
CA PRO A 20 0.88 38.63 33.94
C PRO A 20 1.96 39.23 33.04
N ARG A 21 3.22 38.83 33.23
CA ARG A 21 4.24 39.03 32.20
C ARG A 21 3.71 38.30 30.96
N ARG A 22 3.25 39.06 29.96
CA ARG A 22 3.06 38.52 28.61
C ARG A 22 4.42 37.98 28.21
N LEU A 23 4.55 36.65 28.16
CA LEU A 23 5.63 36.02 27.41
C LEU A 23 5.48 36.54 25.99
N LEU A 24 6.40 37.42 25.60
CA LEU A 24 6.52 37.92 24.25
C LEU A 24 6.75 36.67 23.39
N ARG A 25 5.69 36.19 22.72
CA ARG A 25 5.79 35.09 21.75
C ARG A 25 6.65 35.61 20.62
N SER A 26 7.94 35.37 20.75
CA SER A 26 8.94 35.66 19.73
C SER A 26 8.51 34.94 18.44
N PRO A 27 8.50 35.63 17.28
CA PRO A 27 8.21 35.01 15.98
C PRO A 27 9.21 33.90 15.62
N ILE A 28 10.34 33.83 16.32
CA ILE A 28 11.38 32.79 16.18
C ILE A 28 10.86 31.41 16.61
N SER A 29 9.84 31.35 17.49
CA SER A 29 9.31 30.08 18.01
C SER A 29 8.55 29.26 16.95
N ARG A 30 7.81 29.89 16.04
CA ARG A 30 7.05 29.17 15.01
C ARG A 30 7.94 28.62 13.91
N CYS A 31 8.96 29.39 13.48
CA CYS A 31 9.94 28.92 12.51
C CYS A 31 10.79 27.78 13.06
N ALA A 32 11.23 27.85 14.32
CA ALA A 32 12.00 26.77 14.95
C ALA A 32 11.19 25.46 15.01
N VAL A 33 9.89 25.53 15.34
CA VAL A 33 9.01 24.35 15.37
C VAL A 33 8.75 23.80 13.97
N LEU A 34 8.54 24.66 12.96
CA LEU A 34 8.36 24.22 11.57
C LEU A 34 9.63 23.60 10.98
N LEU A 35 10.80 24.18 11.27
CA LEU A 35 12.10 23.66 10.85
C LEU A 35 12.39 22.32 11.53
N ALA A 36 12.10 22.18 12.82
CA ALA A 36 12.25 20.92 13.54
C ALA A 36 11.29 19.83 13.01
N ALA A 37 10.04 20.18 12.70
CA ALA A 37 9.07 19.25 12.12
C ALA A 37 9.47 18.80 10.70
N SER A 38 9.99 19.73 9.88
CA SER A 38 10.48 19.42 8.54
C SER A 38 11.76 18.58 8.59
N ALA A 39 12.69 18.88 9.49
CA ALA A 39 13.89 18.09 9.72
C ALA A 39 13.55 16.69 10.23
N ALA A 40 12.60 16.55 11.16
CA ALA A 40 12.11 15.25 11.62
C ALA A 40 11.41 14.46 10.51
N LEU A 41 10.61 15.12 9.67
CA LEU A 41 9.98 14.48 8.51
C LEU A 41 11.01 14.01 7.49
N LEU A 42 12.03 14.82 7.19
CA LEU A 42 13.14 14.45 6.32
C LEU A 42 13.97 13.31 6.93
N LEU A 43 14.23 13.33 8.24
CA LEU A 43 14.92 12.24 8.94
C LEU A 43 14.11 10.94 8.88
N VAL A 44 12.79 11.00 9.10
CA VAL A 44 11.88 9.85 9.01
C VAL A 44 11.77 9.34 7.57
N LEU A 45 11.79 10.21 6.57
CA LEU A 45 11.83 9.84 5.15
C LEU A 45 13.17 9.17 4.78
N SER A 46 14.29 9.71 5.27
CA SER A 46 15.62 9.12 5.06
C SER A 46 15.80 7.78 5.79
N LEU A 47 15.23 7.62 6.99
CA LEU A 47 15.23 6.35 7.73
C LEU A 47 14.31 5.29 7.10
N ARG A 48 13.38 5.67 6.22
CA ARG A 48 12.49 4.74 5.48
C ARG A 48 13.05 4.34 4.11
N GLN A 49 14.21 4.84 3.72
CA GLN A 49 14.83 4.45 2.47
C GLN A 49 15.55 3.11 2.66
N GLU A 50 14.78 2.03 2.58
CA GLU A 50 15.35 0.68 2.50
C GLU A 50 16.36 0.65 1.34
N PRO A 51 17.58 0.12 1.55
CA PRO A 51 18.53 -0.07 0.48
C PRO A 51 17.85 -0.83 -0.65
N ASN A 52 18.06 -0.39 -1.88
CA ASN A 52 17.74 -1.21 -3.05
C ASN A 52 18.72 -2.39 -3.04
N GLU A 53 18.45 -3.41 -2.21
CA GLU A 53 19.16 -4.67 -2.25
C GLU A 53 18.99 -5.21 -3.67
N GLN A 54 20.04 -5.08 -4.46
CA GLN A 54 20.08 -5.61 -5.81
C GLN A 54 20.15 -7.13 -5.69
N LEU A 55 18.98 -7.76 -5.50
CA LEU A 55 18.82 -9.21 -5.37
C LEU A 55 19.41 -9.96 -6.59
N TRP A 56 19.49 -9.27 -7.73
CA TRP A 56 19.99 -9.81 -9.00
C TRP A 56 20.96 -8.81 -9.65
N GLY A 57 22.26 -9.02 -9.44
CA GLY A 57 23.32 -8.40 -10.24
C GLY A 57 23.47 -9.10 -11.59
N SER A 58 23.97 -8.38 -12.59
CA SER A 58 24.36 -9.03 -13.86
C SER A 58 25.57 -9.92 -13.59
N ASP A 59 25.41 -11.24 -13.72
CA ASP A 59 26.45 -12.23 -13.43
C ASP A 59 27.51 -12.35 -14.56
N GLY A 60 27.37 -11.56 -15.63
CA GLY A 60 28.25 -11.62 -16.80
C GLY A 60 27.91 -12.76 -17.77
N TYR A 61 26.95 -13.63 -17.43
CA TYR A 61 26.46 -14.74 -18.27
C TYR A 61 25.16 -14.40 -19.02
N GLY A 62 24.76 -13.12 -19.03
CA GLY A 62 23.54 -12.64 -19.70
C GLY A 62 22.27 -12.73 -18.84
N SER A 63 22.39 -13.11 -17.56
CA SER A 63 21.28 -13.01 -16.60
C SER A 63 21.08 -11.55 -16.21
N HIS A 64 19.88 -11.01 -16.44
CA HIS A 64 19.54 -9.64 -16.11
C HIS A 64 18.30 -9.58 -15.23
N ALA A 65 18.24 -8.58 -14.35
CA ALA A 65 17.10 -8.37 -13.48
C ALA A 65 15.81 -8.19 -14.32
N CYS A 66 14.79 -9.01 -14.07
CA CYS A 66 13.53 -8.97 -14.80
C CYS A 66 12.57 -7.84 -14.35
N VAL A 67 13.07 -6.85 -13.61
CA VAL A 67 12.26 -5.78 -13.01
C VAL A 67 12.28 -4.49 -13.82
N THR A 68 13.31 -4.24 -14.62
CA THR A 68 13.47 -2.94 -15.30
C THR A 68 12.60 -2.87 -16.55
N PRO A 69 11.64 -1.92 -16.65
CA PRO A 69 10.83 -1.75 -17.86
C PRO A 69 11.68 -1.35 -19.07
N THR A 70 11.19 -1.61 -20.29
CA THR A 70 11.81 -1.09 -21.51
C THR A 70 11.62 0.42 -21.63
N SER A 71 12.40 1.07 -22.50
CA SER A 71 12.23 2.50 -22.80
C SER A 71 10.88 2.85 -23.44
N ARG A 72 10.13 1.85 -23.94
CA ARG A 72 8.79 2.03 -24.52
C ARG A 72 7.68 1.92 -23.48
N TYR A 73 8.00 1.57 -22.23
CA TYR A 73 7.01 1.43 -21.18
C TYR A 73 6.47 2.80 -20.78
N MET A 74 5.17 3.00 -20.97
CA MET A 74 4.48 4.23 -20.61
C MET A 74 3.71 4.05 -19.31
N ALA A 75 3.65 5.09 -18.48
CA ALA A 75 2.79 5.08 -17.30
C ALA A 75 1.31 4.79 -17.66
N PRO A 76 0.52 4.17 -16.78
CA PRO A 76 -0.90 3.96 -17.01
C PRO A 76 -1.64 5.29 -17.11
N LYS A 77 -2.65 5.32 -17.99
CA LYS A 77 -3.66 6.37 -17.97
C LYS A 77 -4.64 6.00 -16.86
N GLY A 78 -4.89 6.93 -15.93
CA GLY A 78 -5.88 6.73 -14.88
C GLY A 78 -7.22 6.24 -15.44
N SER A 79 -7.92 5.39 -14.69
CA SER A 79 -9.14 4.74 -15.14
C SER A 79 -10.20 4.75 -14.03
N GLU A 80 -11.44 5.10 -14.38
CA GLU A 80 -12.59 5.01 -13.46
C GLU A 80 -13.26 3.63 -13.48
N ARG A 81 -12.53 2.62 -13.95
CA ARG A 81 -12.96 1.23 -14.08
C ARG A 81 -12.21 0.40 -13.06
N TYR A 82 -12.93 -0.39 -12.26
CA TYR A 82 -12.36 -1.07 -11.10
C TYR A 82 -12.36 -2.58 -11.29
N MET A 83 -11.27 -3.20 -10.84
CA MET A 83 -11.14 -4.65 -10.74
C MET A 83 -10.98 -5.02 -9.27
N THR A 84 -11.90 -5.83 -8.76
CA THR A 84 -11.80 -6.42 -7.42
C THR A 84 -11.41 -7.88 -7.56
N VAL A 85 -10.50 -8.36 -6.73
CA VAL A 85 -9.95 -9.72 -6.85
C VAL A 85 -10.01 -10.40 -5.49
N ARG A 86 -10.41 -11.68 -5.50
CA ARG A 86 -10.17 -12.58 -4.37
C ARG A 86 -9.07 -13.56 -4.75
N SER A 87 -7.98 -13.56 -3.98
CA SER A 87 -6.82 -14.42 -4.20
C SER A 87 -6.91 -15.68 -3.38
N ASN A 88 -6.81 -16.83 -4.04
CA ASN A 88 -6.96 -18.16 -3.44
C ASN A 88 -5.71 -19.02 -3.67
N GLY A 89 -5.59 -20.11 -2.90
CA GLY A 89 -4.45 -21.02 -2.94
C GLY A 89 -3.55 -20.93 -1.70
N GLY A 90 -2.43 -21.65 -1.75
CA GLY A 90 -1.33 -21.46 -0.80
C GLY A 90 -0.71 -20.06 -0.91
N LEU A 91 0.01 -19.57 0.12
CA LEU A 91 0.59 -18.21 0.10
C LEU A 91 1.47 -17.93 -1.13
N ASN A 92 2.29 -18.90 -1.55
CA ASN A 92 3.11 -18.78 -2.76
C ASN A 92 2.26 -18.74 -4.06
N GLN A 93 1.15 -19.49 -4.09
CA GLN A 93 0.20 -19.45 -5.21
C GLN A 93 -0.53 -18.11 -5.25
N MET A 94 -0.97 -17.60 -4.08
CA MET A 94 -1.59 -16.29 -3.95
C MET A 94 -0.67 -15.17 -4.43
N ARG A 95 0.60 -15.16 -4.02
CA ARG A 95 1.59 -14.18 -4.52
C ARG A 95 1.65 -14.17 -6.05
N THR A 96 1.73 -15.34 -6.65
CA THR A 96 1.81 -15.46 -8.10
C THR A 96 0.49 -15.10 -8.80
N GLY A 97 -0.65 -15.41 -8.19
CA GLY A 97 -1.97 -15.01 -8.67
C GLY A 97 -2.20 -13.51 -8.59
N ILE A 98 -1.77 -12.86 -7.50
CA ILE A 98 -1.81 -11.39 -7.35
C ILE A 98 -0.97 -10.73 -8.44
N CYS A 99 0.24 -11.23 -8.71
CA CYS A 99 1.10 -10.71 -9.78
C CYS A 99 0.44 -10.81 -11.16
N ASP A 100 -0.24 -11.93 -11.44
CA ASP A 100 -1.00 -12.09 -12.68
C ASP A 100 -2.15 -11.08 -12.75
N MET A 101 -2.86 -10.84 -11.64
CA MET A 101 -3.96 -9.87 -11.62
C MET A 101 -3.49 -8.42 -11.73
N VAL A 102 -2.31 -8.07 -11.23
CA VAL A 102 -1.66 -6.78 -11.51
C VAL A 102 -1.38 -6.64 -13.01
N ALA A 103 -0.81 -7.67 -13.63
CA ALA A 103 -0.56 -7.69 -15.07
C ALA A 103 -1.86 -7.60 -15.89
N VAL A 104 -2.92 -8.29 -15.47
CA VAL A 104 -4.23 -8.22 -16.11
C VAL A 104 -4.84 -6.82 -15.97
N ALA A 105 -4.78 -6.22 -14.77
CA ALA A 105 -5.25 -4.85 -14.54
C ALA A 105 -4.60 -3.86 -15.52
N ARG A 106 -3.30 -4.05 -15.77
CA ARG A 106 -2.55 -3.29 -16.77
C ARG A 106 -3.07 -3.50 -18.19
N LEU A 107 -3.26 -4.75 -18.62
CA LEU A 107 -3.77 -5.09 -19.96
C LEU A 107 -5.17 -4.49 -20.21
N VAL A 108 -6.07 -4.58 -19.23
CA VAL A 108 -7.44 -4.07 -19.38
C VAL A 108 -7.59 -2.58 -19.04
N ASN A 109 -6.51 -1.91 -18.60
CA ASN A 109 -6.51 -0.53 -18.11
C ASN A 109 -7.56 -0.29 -17.01
N ALA A 110 -7.58 -1.17 -16.00
CA ALA A 110 -8.44 -1.05 -14.83
C ALA A 110 -7.61 -0.63 -13.60
N THR A 111 -8.26 0.13 -12.72
CA THR A 111 -7.79 0.42 -11.37
C THR A 111 -8.00 -0.82 -10.50
N LEU A 112 -6.93 -1.35 -9.93
CA LEU A 112 -6.96 -2.52 -9.07
C LEU A 112 -7.33 -2.08 -7.65
N VAL A 113 -8.37 -2.69 -7.07
CA VAL A 113 -8.62 -2.61 -5.63
C VAL A 113 -7.73 -3.66 -4.95
N ILE A 114 -7.13 -3.34 -3.79
CA ILE A 114 -6.27 -4.26 -3.05
C ILE A 114 -6.90 -5.67 -2.98
N PRO A 115 -6.19 -6.73 -3.39
CA PRO A 115 -6.74 -8.07 -3.43
C PRO A 115 -7.17 -8.57 -2.05
N GLN A 116 -8.34 -9.18 -1.99
CA GLN A 116 -8.80 -9.87 -0.78
C GLN A 116 -8.17 -11.26 -0.74
N LEU A 117 -7.58 -11.65 0.39
CA LEU A 117 -7.10 -13.01 0.57
C LEU A 117 -8.27 -13.94 0.91
N ASP A 118 -8.29 -15.11 0.29
CA ASP A 118 -9.27 -16.15 0.59
C ASP A 118 -8.94 -16.80 1.93
N LYS A 119 -9.93 -16.78 2.84
CA LYS A 119 -9.81 -17.21 4.23
C LYS A 119 -10.38 -18.60 4.49
N ARG A 120 -10.88 -19.28 3.45
CA ARG A 120 -11.68 -20.51 3.62
C ARG A 120 -11.16 -21.71 2.86
N SER A 121 -10.53 -21.53 1.71
CA SER A 121 -10.23 -22.66 0.84
C SER A 121 -8.97 -23.45 1.20
N PHE A 122 -7.98 -22.84 1.86
CA PHE A 122 -6.69 -23.51 2.11
C PHE A 122 -6.14 -23.32 3.53
N TRP A 123 -6.48 -22.20 4.18
CA TRP A 123 -5.98 -21.85 5.51
C TRP A 123 -7.16 -21.42 6.38
N GLN A 124 -7.21 -21.85 7.64
CA GLN A 124 -8.14 -21.29 8.64
C GLN A 124 -7.59 -19.97 9.21
N ASP A 125 -7.06 -19.12 8.33
CA ASP A 125 -6.39 -17.90 8.69
C ASP A 125 -7.31 -16.71 8.38
N THR A 126 -7.40 -15.76 9.32
CA THR A 126 -8.28 -14.60 9.19
C THR A 126 -7.57 -13.33 8.76
N SER A 127 -6.28 -13.42 8.45
CA SER A 127 -5.44 -12.31 8.03
C SER A 127 -5.96 -11.68 6.74
N THR A 128 -5.78 -10.38 6.67
CA THR A 128 -6.06 -9.55 5.50
C THR A 128 -4.78 -9.27 4.73
N PHE A 129 -4.89 -8.59 3.59
CA PHE A 129 -3.73 -8.26 2.75
C PHE A 129 -2.64 -7.54 3.55
N LYS A 130 -3.01 -6.52 4.34
CA LYS A 130 -2.07 -5.72 5.15
C LYS A 130 -1.43 -6.48 6.31
N ASP A 131 -2.05 -7.57 6.77
CA ASP A 131 -1.50 -8.38 7.86
C ASP A 131 -0.33 -9.24 7.33
N ILE A 132 -0.40 -9.65 6.06
CA ILE A 132 0.61 -10.48 5.40
C ILE A 132 1.63 -9.67 4.60
N PHE A 133 1.19 -8.64 3.87
CA PHE A 133 2.01 -7.84 2.97
C PHE A 133 2.04 -6.37 3.38
N ASN A 134 3.14 -5.69 3.09
CA ASN A 134 3.26 -4.25 3.29
C ASN A 134 2.43 -3.49 2.24
N GLU A 135 1.17 -3.22 2.55
CA GLU A 135 0.20 -2.58 1.65
C GLU A 135 0.67 -1.21 1.11
N PRO A 136 1.18 -0.26 1.92
CA PRO A 136 1.70 1.00 1.40
C PRO A 136 2.85 0.82 0.41
N ARG A 137 3.75 -0.14 0.66
CA ARG A 137 4.85 -0.45 -0.26
C ARG A 137 4.34 -1.08 -1.55
N PHE A 138 3.33 -1.96 -1.47
CA PHE A 138 2.71 -2.58 -2.65
C PHE A 138 2.15 -1.51 -3.61
N ILE A 139 1.42 -0.53 -3.07
CA ILE A 139 0.87 0.59 -3.86
C ILE A 139 2.01 1.44 -4.44
N LYS A 140 2.96 1.86 -3.59
CA LYS A 140 4.07 2.74 -3.99
C LYS A 140 4.97 2.09 -5.05
N ALA A 141 5.29 0.81 -4.91
CA ALA A 141 6.17 0.09 -5.84
C ALA A 141 5.56 -0.08 -7.24
N LEU A 142 4.23 0.04 -7.38
CA LEU A 142 3.49 -0.18 -8.62
C LEU A 142 2.81 1.09 -9.15
N GLU A 143 3.06 2.26 -8.55
CA GLU A 143 2.36 3.52 -8.89
C GLU A 143 2.55 3.95 -10.35
N GLY A 144 3.71 3.63 -10.94
CA GLY A 144 4.03 3.87 -12.35
C GLY A 144 3.56 2.77 -13.31
N ASP A 145 2.98 1.68 -12.78
CA ASP A 145 2.60 0.49 -13.54
C ASP A 145 1.08 0.34 -13.65
N VAL A 146 0.38 0.40 -12.51
CA VAL A 146 -1.07 0.18 -12.38
C VAL A 146 -1.63 1.13 -11.31
N SER A 147 -2.80 1.71 -11.56
CA SER A 147 -3.50 2.46 -10.52
C SER A 147 -4.08 1.49 -9.49
N ILE A 148 -3.69 1.65 -8.22
CA ILE A 148 -4.13 0.79 -7.12
C ILE A 148 -4.80 1.65 -6.04
N VAL A 149 -5.94 1.20 -5.56
CA VAL A 149 -6.68 1.83 -4.44
C VAL A 149 -6.90 0.82 -3.32
N ASN A 150 -6.88 1.29 -2.07
CA ASN A 150 -7.09 0.44 -0.90
C ASN A 150 -8.49 -0.17 -0.92
N ASP A 151 -9.50 0.67 -1.16
CA ASP A 151 -10.91 0.28 -1.18
C ASP A 151 -11.62 0.81 -2.41
N LEU A 152 -12.70 0.13 -2.77
CA LEU A 152 -13.60 0.61 -3.81
C LEU A 152 -14.29 1.92 -3.34
N PRO A 153 -14.36 2.96 -4.19
CA PRO A 153 -15.05 4.21 -3.84
C PRO A 153 -16.45 3.94 -3.31
N GLN A 154 -16.87 4.70 -2.29
CA GLN A 154 -18.14 4.48 -1.59
C GLN A 154 -19.34 4.48 -2.54
N SER A 155 -19.32 5.35 -3.55
CA SER A 155 -20.35 5.44 -4.60
C SER A 155 -20.47 4.18 -5.48
N LEU A 156 -19.45 3.33 -5.51
CA LEU A 156 -19.39 2.11 -6.31
C LEU A 156 -19.61 0.84 -5.47
N GLN A 157 -19.70 0.93 -4.14
CA GLN A 157 -19.83 -0.26 -3.28
C GLN A 157 -21.12 -1.05 -3.54
N SER A 158 -22.23 -0.34 -3.78
CA SER A 158 -23.56 -0.91 -4.05
C SER A 158 -23.88 -1.11 -5.53
N VAL A 159 -22.99 -0.68 -6.44
CA VAL A 159 -23.20 -0.80 -7.89
C VAL A 159 -23.12 -2.28 -8.31
N PRO A 160 -23.98 -2.75 -9.24
CA PRO A 160 -23.89 -4.10 -9.79
C PRO A 160 -22.51 -4.40 -10.36
N ARG A 161 -22.00 -5.60 -10.06
CA ARG A 161 -20.67 -6.05 -10.46
C ARG A 161 -20.80 -7.19 -11.45
N ALA A 162 -20.13 -7.10 -12.59
CA ALA A 162 -19.95 -8.28 -13.40
C ALA A 162 -19.03 -9.25 -12.66
N ARG A 163 -19.39 -10.53 -12.60
CA ARG A 163 -18.53 -11.57 -12.04
C ARG A 163 -17.88 -12.33 -13.19
N LYS A 164 -16.55 -12.36 -13.23
CA LYS A 164 -15.81 -13.02 -14.33
C LYS A 164 -14.78 -14.00 -13.78
N HIS A 165 -14.90 -15.26 -14.19
CA HIS A 165 -13.81 -16.23 -14.10
C HIS A 165 -13.01 -16.15 -15.39
N PHE A 166 -11.68 -15.99 -15.27
CA PHE A 166 -10.82 -15.97 -16.45
C PHE A 166 -10.46 -17.39 -16.89
N THR A 167 -10.23 -17.54 -18.19
CA THR A 167 -9.72 -18.79 -18.77
C THR A 167 -8.23 -18.88 -18.44
N SER A 168 -7.79 -19.99 -17.84
CA SER A 168 -6.38 -20.21 -17.51
C SER A 168 -5.50 -20.27 -18.75
N TRP A 169 -4.25 -19.82 -18.61
CA TRP A 169 -3.23 -19.75 -19.65
C TRP A 169 -3.61 -18.88 -20.85
N SER A 170 -4.48 -17.89 -20.64
CA SER A 170 -4.89 -16.96 -21.70
C SER A 170 -3.82 -15.91 -21.98
N GLY A 171 -3.62 -15.61 -23.27
CA GLY A 171 -2.71 -14.56 -23.74
C GLY A 171 -3.34 -13.17 -23.73
N ALA A 172 -2.60 -12.17 -24.21
CA ALA A 172 -3.02 -10.77 -24.18
C ALA A 172 -4.31 -10.48 -24.97
N SER A 173 -4.53 -11.14 -26.12
CA SER A 173 -5.72 -10.95 -26.96
C SER A 173 -7.02 -11.26 -26.23
N TYR A 174 -7.04 -12.33 -25.44
CA TYR A 174 -8.18 -12.67 -24.58
C TYR A 174 -8.55 -11.53 -23.63
N TYR A 175 -7.56 -10.85 -23.05
CA TYR A 175 -7.82 -9.76 -22.12
C TYR A 175 -8.32 -8.49 -22.83
N GLU A 176 -7.95 -8.25 -24.09
CA GLU A 176 -8.55 -7.19 -24.90
C GLU A 176 -10.04 -7.43 -25.21
N GLU A 177 -10.44 -8.69 -25.39
CA GLU A 177 -11.86 -9.08 -25.51
C GLU A 177 -12.59 -8.93 -24.17
N VAL A 178 -11.98 -9.41 -23.08
CA VAL A 178 -12.56 -9.34 -21.73
C VAL A 178 -12.70 -7.90 -21.25
N LYS A 179 -11.83 -6.98 -21.70
CA LYS A 179 -11.92 -5.54 -21.42
C LYS A 179 -13.25 -4.92 -21.82
N GLN A 180 -13.95 -5.52 -22.78
CA GLN A 180 -15.29 -5.07 -23.20
C GLN A 180 -16.30 -5.11 -22.05
N LEU A 181 -16.12 -5.98 -21.04
CA LEU A 181 -16.98 -6.04 -19.85
C LEU A 181 -17.05 -4.71 -19.09
N TRP A 182 -15.97 -3.93 -19.10
CA TRP A 182 -15.92 -2.63 -18.45
C TRP A 182 -16.61 -1.50 -19.24
N LYS A 183 -17.18 -1.79 -20.42
CA LYS A 183 -18.09 -0.86 -21.10
C LYS A 183 -19.43 -0.79 -20.38
N ASP A 184 -19.93 -1.95 -19.93
CA ASP A 184 -21.26 -2.06 -19.31
C ASP A 184 -21.20 -2.05 -17.78
N HIS A 185 -20.04 -2.35 -17.19
CA HIS A 185 -19.86 -2.43 -15.75
C HIS A 185 -18.67 -1.58 -15.27
N LYS A 186 -18.91 -0.67 -14.34
CA LYS A 186 -17.82 0.09 -13.69
C LYS A 186 -16.92 -0.79 -12.82
N VAL A 187 -17.47 -1.89 -12.30
CA VAL A 187 -16.77 -2.82 -11.40
C VAL A 187 -16.90 -4.23 -11.92
N VAL A 188 -15.75 -4.90 -12.12
CA VAL A 188 -15.70 -6.33 -12.41
C VAL A 188 -15.05 -7.05 -11.23
N HIS A 189 -15.70 -8.10 -10.75
CA HIS A 189 -15.23 -8.94 -9.67
C HIS A 189 -14.66 -10.26 -10.20
N ILE A 190 -13.40 -10.50 -9.86
CA ILE A 190 -12.65 -11.71 -10.15
C ILE A 190 -12.65 -12.57 -8.87
N PRO A 191 -13.46 -13.64 -8.83
CA PRO A 191 -13.69 -14.39 -7.59
C PRO A 191 -12.52 -15.32 -7.20
N LYS A 192 -11.59 -15.57 -8.12
CA LYS A 192 -10.40 -16.40 -7.92
C LYS A 192 -9.23 -15.88 -8.75
N SER A 193 -8.03 -15.83 -8.17
CA SER A 193 -6.80 -15.42 -8.86
C SER A 193 -5.98 -16.59 -9.40
N ASP A 194 -6.52 -17.80 -9.36
CA ASP A 194 -5.85 -19.03 -9.79
C ASP A 194 -5.82 -19.22 -11.31
N SER A 195 -6.69 -18.51 -12.04
CA SER A 195 -6.61 -18.42 -13.50
C SER A 195 -5.30 -17.76 -13.93
N ARG A 196 -4.39 -18.58 -14.46
CA ARG A 196 -3.03 -18.15 -14.83
C ARG A 196 -3.02 -17.30 -16.10
N LEU A 197 -2.22 -16.25 -16.11
CA LEU A 197 -1.86 -15.54 -17.33
C LEU A 197 -0.86 -16.40 -18.14
N ALA A 198 -0.97 -16.42 -19.47
CA ALA A 198 -0.04 -17.16 -20.33
C ALA A 198 1.42 -16.77 -20.05
N ASN A 199 2.34 -17.74 -20.04
CA ASN A 199 3.76 -17.43 -19.87
C ASN A 199 4.44 -16.99 -21.17
N ASN A 200 3.89 -17.38 -22.32
CA ASN A 200 4.46 -17.10 -23.63
C ASN A 200 3.57 -16.11 -24.39
N GLY A 201 4.16 -15.37 -25.34
CA GLY A 201 3.42 -14.45 -26.21
C GLY A 201 2.88 -13.19 -25.54
N LEU A 202 3.25 -12.92 -24.28
CA LEU A 202 2.97 -11.63 -23.64
C LEU A 202 4.02 -10.58 -24.03
N PRO A 203 3.65 -9.29 -24.09
CA PRO A 203 4.63 -8.22 -24.20
C PRO A 203 5.66 -8.29 -23.06
N ILE A 204 6.93 -8.03 -23.38
CA ILE A 204 8.05 -8.16 -22.43
C ILE A 204 7.83 -7.35 -21.15
N ASP A 205 7.23 -6.16 -21.25
CA ASP A 205 6.98 -5.32 -20.09
C ASP A 205 5.86 -5.82 -19.18
N ILE A 206 4.94 -6.65 -19.69
CA ILE A 206 3.93 -7.33 -18.86
C ILE A 206 4.61 -8.42 -18.02
N GLN A 207 5.56 -9.14 -18.61
CA GLN A 207 6.37 -10.12 -17.87
C GLN A 207 7.24 -9.43 -16.82
N ARG A 208 7.86 -8.31 -17.17
CA ARG A 208 8.67 -7.52 -16.22
C ARG A 208 7.83 -6.90 -15.10
N LEU A 209 6.58 -6.52 -15.38
CA LEU A 209 5.62 -6.09 -14.37
C LEU A 209 5.30 -7.21 -13.38
N ARG A 210 5.08 -8.46 -13.84
CA ARG A 210 4.91 -9.61 -12.92
C ARG A 210 6.11 -9.78 -12.01
N CYS A 211 7.33 -9.61 -12.54
CA CYS A 211 8.55 -9.63 -11.74
C CYS A 211 8.63 -8.49 -10.71
N ARG A 212 8.36 -7.24 -11.11
CA ARG A 212 8.33 -6.10 -10.18
C ARG A 212 7.33 -6.34 -9.05
N CYS A 213 6.12 -6.77 -9.40
CA CYS A 213 5.10 -7.11 -8.43
C CYS A 213 5.59 -8.18 -7.44
N LEU A 214 6.18 -9.27 -7.95
CA LEU A 214 6.57 -10.41 -7.13
C LEU A 214 7.75 -10.11 -6.19
N TYR A 215 8.78 -9.42 -6.70
CA TYR A 215 10.06 -9.26 -6.01
C TYR A 215 10.21 -7.91 -5.31
N GLN A 216 9.54 -6.86 -5.78
CA GLN A 216 9.68 -5.51 -5.24
C GLN A 216 8.43 -5.04 -4.48
N ALA A 217 7.24 -5.36 -4.97
CA ALA A 217 5.98 -4.87 -4.41
C ALA A 217 5.41 -5.77 -3.30
N LEU A 218 5.38 -7.10 -3.50
CA LEU A 218 4.86 -8.07 -2.52
C LEU A 218 5.92 -8.42 -1.45
N ARG A 219 6.32 -7.41 -0.66
CA ARG A 219 7.08 -7.61 0.57
C ARG A 219 6.16 -7.97 1.72
N PHE A 220 6.64 -8.81 2.63
CA PHE A 220 5.87 -9.14 3.82
C PHE A 220 5.68 -7.91 4.71
N SER A 221 4.68 -7.97 5.59
CA SER A 221 4.44 -6.94 6.59
C SER A 221 5.63 -6.85 7.56
N ASP A 222 5.84 -5.67 8.14
CA ASP A 222 6.97 -5.42 9.04
C ASP A 222 7.04 -6.44 10.21
N PRO A 223 5.92 -6.87 10.85
CA PRO A 223 5.97 -7.93 11.86
C PRO A 223 6.58 -9.24 11.36
N ILE A 224 6.23 -9.66 10.13
CA ILE A 224 6.72 -10.91 9.54
C ILE A 224 8.20 -10.78 9.14
N GLU A 225 8.59 -9.67 8.50
CA GLU A 225 10.00 -9.40 8.14
C GLU A 225 10.89 -9.33 9.39
N ASN A 226 10.43 -8.65 10.45
CA ASN A 226 11.17 -8.53 11.70
C ASN A 226 11.33 -9.88 12.41
N LEU A 227 10.28 -10.70 12.42
CA LEU A 227 10.36 -12.07 12.94
C LEU A 227 11.36 -12.91 12.15
N GLY A 228 11.31 -12.84 10.81
CA GLY A 228 12.25 -13.55 9.94
C GLY A 228 13.70 -13.15 10.19
N LYS A 229 13.97 -11.83 10.34
CA LYS A 229 15.31 -11.32 10.69
C LYS A 229 15.76 -11.80 12.07
N ALA A 230 14.88 -11.77 13.06
CA ALA A 230 15.22 -12.21 14.42
C ALA A 230 15.64 -13.69 14.45
N TRP A 231 15.00 -14.54 13.65
CA TRP A 231 15.29 -15.98 13.61
C TRP A 231 16.45 -16.36 12.68
N ALA A 232 16.75 -15.54 11.68
CA ALA A 232 17.88 -15.78 10.79
C ALA A 232 19.26 -15.59 11.46
N PHE A 233 19.30 -14.89 12.60
CA PHE A 233 20.53 -14.55 13.33
C PHE A 233 20.58 -15.11 14.77
N SER A 234 19.70 -16.07 15.09
CA SER A 234 19.68 -16.80 16.37
C SER A 234 20.05 -18.26 16.15
#